data_AF-A0A2D9CH06-F1
#
_entry.id   AF-A0A2D9CH06-F1
#
_cell.length_a   1.000
_cell.length_b   1.000
_cell.length_c   1.000
_cell.angle_alpha   90.00
_cell.angle_beta   90.00
_cell.angle_gamma   90.00
#
_symmetry.space_group_name_H-M   'P 1'
#
loop_
_entity.id
_entity.type
_entity.pdbx_description
1 polymer ?
#
loop_
_entity_poly.entity_id
_entity_poly.type
_entity_poly.pdbx_seq_one_letter_code
_entity_poly.pdbx_strand_id
1 'polypeptide(L)' 'MAKDQDNDLKQLKQQYKITFSSKEGEKVLADLTSAYYHRSSFIKNDPHETSYREGQRSVLIRIINLLKEDKNV' A
#
# COMPACT_ATOMS: atom_id res chain seq x y z
N MET A 1 3.64 27.07 1.47
CA MET A 1 2.59 26.21 0.88
C MET A 1 3.20 25.03 0.12
N ALA A 2 3.84 25.19 -1.05
CA ALA A 2 4.42 24.04 -1.78
C ALA A 2 5.59 23.34 -1.05
N LYS A 3 6.41 24.10 -0.30
CA LYS A 3 7.50 23.54 0.54
C LYS A 3 6.99 22.71 1.72
N ASP A 4 5.83 23.07 2.26
CA ASP A 4 5.27 22.42 3.45
C ASP A 4 4.69 21.05 3.07
N GLN A 5 4.01 20.98 1.92
CA GLN A 5 3.48 19.73 1.37
C GLN A 5 4.56 18.70 1.01
N ASP A 6 5.72 19.14 0.51
CA ASP A 6 6.86 18.25 0.22
C ASP A 6 7.46 17.66 1.51
N ASN A 7 7.51 18.46 2.58
CA ASN A 7 8.00 18.00 3.88
C ASN A 7 7.05 16.97 4.51
N ASP A 8 5.74 17.24 4.46
CA ASP A 8 4.70 16.32 4.97
C ASP A 8 4.77 14.96 4.25
N LEU A 9 4.95 14.97 2.92
CA LEU A 9 5.07 13.74 2.13
C LEU A 9 6.32 12.94 2.50
N LYS A 10 7.46 13.60 2.73
CA LYS A 10 8.71 12.95 3.17
C LYS A 10 8.55 12.30 4.54
N GLN A 11 7.95 13.02 5.49
CA GLN A 11 7.67 12.47 6.82
C GLN A 11 6.72 11.27 6.73
N LEU A 12 5.69 11.35 5.89
CA LEU A 12 4.77 10.24 5.68
C LEU A 12 5.49 9.00 5.12
N LYS A 13 6.34 9.15 4.09
CA LYS A 13 7.15 8.05 3.56
C LYS A 13 8.02 7.41 4.66
N GLN A 14 8.67 8.23 5.48
CA GLN A 14 9.48 7.75 6.59
C GLN A 14 8.66 6.95 7.60
N GLN A 15 7.44 7.39 7.95
CA GLN A 15 6.55 6.66 8.85
C GLN A 15 6.16 5.29 8.28
N TYR A 16 5.82 5.23 6.99
CA TYR A 16 5.52 3.96 6.32
C TYR A 16 6.72 3.02 6.36
N LYS A 17 7.91 3.54 6.06
CA LYS A 17 9.16 2.77 6.10
C LYS A 17 9.43 2.22 7.50
N ILE A 18 9.38 3.06 8.54
CA ILE A 18 9.61 2.63 9.93
C ILE A 18 8.62 1.53 10.32
N THR A 19 7.34 1.71 9.98
CA THR A 19 6.28 0.76 10.32
C THR A 19 6.50 -0.59 9.66
N PHE A 20 6.67 -0.61 8.33
CA PHE A 20 6.71 -1.84 7.54
C PHE A 20 8.12 -2.42 7.35
N SER A 21 9.15 -1.85 7.98
CA SER A 21 10.48 -2.46 8.13
C SER A 21 10.67 -3.16 9.50
N SER A 22 9.65 -3.12 10.37
CA SER A 22 9.63 -3.91 11.60
C SER A 22 9.26 -5.36 11.31
N LYS A 23 9.68 -6.31 12.16
CA LYS A 23 9.33 -7.73 11.99
C LYS A 23 7.82 -7.96 12.00
N GLU A 24 7.11 -7.25 12.86
CA GLU A 24 5.66 -7.30 12.98
C GLU A 24 4.99 -6.66 11.76
N GLY A 25 5.51 -5.51 11.30
CA GLY A 25 5.04 -4.83 10.10
C GLY A 25 5.20 -5.67 8.83
N GLU A 26 6.33 -6.36 8.68
CA GLU A 26 6.57 -7.30 7.57
C GLU A 26 5.56 -8.45 7.59
N LYS A 27 5.28 -9.03 8.77
CA LYS A 27 4.28 -10.11 8.91
C LYS A 27 2.87 -9.62 8.55
N VAL A 28 2.48 -8.45 9.03
CA VAL A 28 1.17 -7.85 8.72
C VAL A 28 1.08 -7.54 7.22
N LEU A 29 2.12 -6.96 6.63
CA LEU A 29 2.14 -6.68 5.20
C LEU A 29 2.01 -7.96 4.37
N ALA A 30 2.74 -9.03 4.74
CA ALA A 30 2.65 -10.32 4.07
C ALA A 30 1.24 -10.93 4.14
N ASP A 31 0.60 -10.89 5.31
CA ASP A 31 -0.79 -11.34 5.50
C ASP A 31 -1.76 -10.56 4.60
N LEU A 32 -1.69 -9.22 4.63
CA LEU A 32 -2.55 -8.38 3.82
C LEU A 32 -2.32 -8.60 2.31
N THR A 33 -1.06 -8.73 1.88
CA THR A 33 -0.72 -9.05 0.48
C THR A 33 -1.34 -10.38 0.05
N SER A 34 -1.31 -11.40 0.91
CA SER A 34 -1.99 -12.68 0.66
C SER A 34 -3.50 -12.50 0.54
N ALA A 35 -4.11 -11.74 1.46
CA ALA A 35 -5.56 -11.58 1.56
C ALA A 35 -6.18 -10.71 0.45
N TYR A 36 -5.44 -9.74 -0.12
CA TYR A 36 -6.02 -8.73 -1.03
C TYR A 36 -5.23 -8.48 -2.32
N TYR A 37 -3.92 -8.77 -2.36
CA TYR A 37 -3.10 -8.46 -3.54
C TYR A 37 -3.05 -9.63 -4.54
N HIS A 38 -2.77 -10.85 -4.08
CA HIS A 38 -2.57 -12.03 -4.94
C HIS A 38 -3.84 -12.78 -5.38
N ARG A 39 -5.02 -12.37 -4.90
CA ARG A 39 -6.31 -12.97 -5.29
C ARG A 39 -6.90 -12.31 -6.53
N SER A 40 -7.74 -13.04 -7.27
CA SER A 40 -8.61 -12.41 -8.27
C SER A 40 -9.60 -11.46 -7.60
N SER A 41 -9.70 -10.26 -8.15
CA SER A 41 -10.68 -9.23 -7.79
C SER A 41 -11.95 -9.34 -8.61
N PHE A 42 -11.89 -9.94 -9.80
CA PHE A 42 -13.03 -10.03 -10.71
C PHE A 42 -14.11 -10.96 -10.15
N ILE A 43 -15.33 -10.44 -10.06
CA ILE A 43 -16.53 -11.21 -9.80
C ILE A 43 -17.48 -11.13 -10.99
N LYS A 44 -17.81 -12.29 -11.55
CA LYS A 44 -18.70 -12.41 -12.69
C LYS A 44 -20.07 -11.81 -12.34
N ASN A 45 -20.56 -10.92 -13.20
CA ASN A 45 -21.83 -10.22 -13.06
C ASN A 45 -21.96 -9.31 -11.83
N ASP A 46 -20.86 -9.02 -11.12
CA ASP A 46 -20.86 -8.08 -10.00
C ASP A 46 -19.71 -7.06 -10.14
N PRO A 47 -19.94 -5.96 -10.88
CA PRO A 47 -18.94 -4.90 -11.03
C PRO A 47 -18.70 -4.14 -9.72
N HIS A 48 -19.70 -4.04 -8.84
CA HIS A 48 -19.54 -3.32 -7.56
C HIS A 48 -18.60 -4.06 -6.61
N GLU A 49 -18.77 -5.38 -6.48
CA GLU A 49 -17.86 -6.23 -5.71
C GLU A 49 -16.45 -6.25 -6.33
N THR A 50 -16.36 -6.25 -7.67
CA THR A 50 -15.06 -6.12 -8.35
C THR A 50 -14.38 -4.81 -7.99
N SER A 51 -15.06 -3.67 -8.09
CA SER A 51 -14.53 -2.36 -7.72
C SER A 51 -14.16 -2.28 -6.24
N TYR A 52 -14.95 -2.88 -5.35
CA TYR A 52 -14.64 -2.95 -3.93
C TYR A 52 -13.30 -3.66 -3.67
N ARG A 53 -13.09 -4.83 -4.30
CA ARG A 53 -11.83 -5.60 -4.19
C ARG A 53 -10.63 -4.86 -4.79
N GLU A 54 -10.83 -4.14 -5.90
CA GLU A 54 -9.78 -3.27 -6.46
C GLU A 54 -9.45 -2.11 -5.52
N GLY A 55 -10.44 -1.56 -4.81
CA GLY A 55 -10.22 -0.57 -3.76
C GLY A 55 -9.30 -1.10 -2.66
N GLN A 56 -9.57 -2.32 -2.16
CA GLN A 56 -8.71 -2.99 -1.17
C GLN A 56 -7.28 -3.18 -1.69
N ARG A 57 -7.13 -3.63 -2.95
CA ARG A 57 -5.81 -3.81 -3.57
C ARG A 57 -5.06 -2.48 -3.72
N SER A 58 -5.77 -1.41 -4.08
CA SER A 58 -5.19 -0.07 -4.27
C SER A 58 -4.55 0.48 -2.98
N VAL A 59 -5.15 0.19 -1.82
CA VAL A 59 -4.57 0.55 -0.51
C VAL A 59 -3.21 -0.16 -0.29
N LEU A 60 -3.11 -1.45 -0.63
CA LEU A 60 -1.83 -2.17 -0.52
C LEU A 60 -0.79 -1.70 -1.53
N ILE A 61 -1.20 -1.41 -2.76
CA ILE A 61 -0.29 -0.84 -3.78
C ILE A 61 0.31 0.47 -3.28
N ARG A 62 -0.49 1.33 -2.62
CA ARG A 62 0.02 2.57 -2.00
C ARG A 62 1.13 2.29 -0.98
N ILE A 63 0.93 1.33 -0.08
CA ILE A 63 1.95 0.94 0.91
C ILE A 63 3.23 0.49 0.18
N ILE A 64 3.10 -0.44 -0.78
CA ILE A 64 4.23 -1.00 -1.52
C ILE A 64 5.00 0.08 -2.27
N ASN A 65 4.31 1.03 -2.90
CA ASN A 65 4.95 2.12 -3.65
C ASN A 65 5.74 3.05 -2.71
N LEU A 66 5.17 3.42 -1.56
CA LEU A 66 5.85 4.24 -0.56
C LEU A 66 7.10 3.56 0.02
N LEU A 67 7.18 2.22 -0.02
CA LEU A 67 8.38 1.46 0.38
C LEU A 67 9.42 1.30 -0.74
N LYS A 68 9.00 1.36 -2.02
CA LYS A 68 9.89 1.14 -3.18
C LYS A 68 10.66 2.37 -3.62
N GLU A 69 10.14 3.57 -3.37
CA GLU A 69 10.72 4.83 -3.87
C GLU A 69 12.15 5.14 -3.37
N ASP A 70 12.68 4.36 -2.43
CA ASP A 70 14.07 4.48 -1.95
C ASP A 70 15.10 3.64 -2.73
N LYS A 71 14.70 2.76 -3.67
CA LYS A 71 15.64 1.87 -4.39
C LYS A 71 16.33 2.49 -5.61
N ASN A 72 16.05 3.76 -5.93
CA ASN A 72 16.72 4.51 -7.00
C ASN A 72 17.58 5.63 -6.39
N VAL A 73 18.68 5.26 -5.74
CA VAL A 73 19.80 6.15 -5.36
C VAL A 73 21.09 5.40 -5.65
#